data_AF-A0A2R6GWT5-F1
#
_entry.id   AF-A0A2R6GWT5-F1
#
_cell.length_a   1.000
_cell.length_b   1.000
_cell.length_c   1.000
_cell.angle_alpha   90.00
_cell.angle_beta   90.00
_cell.angle_gamma   90.00
#
_symmetry.space_group_name_H-M   'P 1'
#
loop_
_entity.id
_entity.type
_entity.pdbx_description
1 polymer ?
#
loop_
_entity_poly.entity_id
_entity_poly.type
_entity_poly.pdbx_seq_one_letter_code
_entity_poly.pdbx_strand_id
1 'polypeptide(L)' 'TRLQDLTEAGLLDREAYDEVPPRVEYTPSKKAEPLFPVFAHLHHWAIEYEL' A
#
# COMPACT_ATOMS: atom_id res chain seq x y z
N THR A 1 -7.32 -12.46 0.66
CA THR A 1 -6.52 -12.05 -0.53
C THR A 1 -5.43 -11.11 -0.04
N ARG A 2 -4.35 -10.85 -0.80
CA ARG A 2 -3.26 -9.99 -0.30
C ARG A 2 -3.74 -8.62 0.21
N LEU A 3 -4.69 -7.97 -0.48
CA LEU A 3 -5.25 -6.69 -0.04
C LEU A 3 -6.04 -6.83 1.26
N GLN A 4 -6.84 -7.88 1.40
CA GLN A 4 -7.57 -8.17 2.64
C GLN A 4 -6.59 -8.37 3.81
N ASP A 5 -5.53 -9.16 3.62
CA ASP A 5 -4.54 -9.43 4.67
C ASP A 5 -3.82 -8.14 5.12
N LEU A 6 -3.52 -7.24 4.17
CA LEU A 6 -2.88 -5.95 4.47
C LEU A 6 -3.84 -4.97 5.17
N THR A 7 -5.13 -4.99 4.84
CA THR A 7 -6.15 -4.23 5.57
C THR A 7 -6.33 -4.78 6.98
N GLU A 8 -6.41 -6.10 7.17
CA GLU A 8 -6.51 -6.75 8.49
C GLU A 8 -5.27 -6.48 9.36
N ALA A 9 -4.08 -6.37 8.75
CA ALA A 9 -2.86 -5.96 9.44
C ALA A 9 -2.80 -4.46 9.80
N GLY A 10 -3.79 -3.67 9.34
CA GLY A 10 -3.87 -2.21 9.54
C GLY A 10 -2.86 -1.42 8.70
N LEU A 11 -2.38 -1.99 7.58
CA LEU A 11 -1.44 -1.33 6.67
C LEU A 11 -2.15 -0.57 5.54
N LEU A 12 -3.38 -0.96 5.22
CA LEU A 12 -4.20 -0.30 4.21
C LEU A 12 -5.57 0.07 4.80
N ASP A 13 -6.01 1.29 4.53
CA ASP A 13 -7.39 1.72 4.70
C ASP A 13 -8.18 1.36 3.44
N ARG A 14 -9.40 0.83 3.59
CA ARG A 14 -10.26 0.40 2.49
C ARG A 14 -11.51 1.25 2.45
N GLU A 15 -11.78 1.89 1.31
CA GLU A 15 -12.97 2.70 1.09
C GLU A 15 -13.75 2.21 -0.14
N ALA A 16 -15.05 2.00 0.01
CA ALA A 16 -15.93 1.58 -1.06
C ALA A 16 -16.82 2.76 -1.49
N TYR A 17 -16.83 3.04 -2.79
CA TYR A 17 -17.59 4.13 -3.38
C TYR A 17 -18.75 3.55 -4.19
N ASP A 18 -19.98 3.91 -3.78
CA ASP A 18 -21.21 3.49 -4.45
C ASP A 18 -21.59 4.50 -5.54
N GLU A 19 -20.73 4.57 -6.57
CA GLU A 19 -20.91 5.39 -7.76
C GLU A 19 -21.04 4.52 -9.02
N VAL A 20 -21.21 5.14 -10.20
CA VAL A 20 -21.25 4.42 -11.48
C VAL A 20 -20.05 4.82 -12.34
N PRO A 21 -19.10 3.91 -12.61
CA PRO A 21 -19.02 2.52 -12.15
C PRO A 21 -18.55 2.37 -10.69
N PRO A 22 -19.01 1.34 -9.95
CA PRO A 22 -18.63 1.16 -8.55
C PRO A 22 -17.14 0.84 -8.43
N ARG A 23 -16.49 1.39 -7.40
CA ARG A 23 -15.05 1.20 -7.18
C ARG A 23 -14.71 1.03 -5.70
N VAL A 24 -13.57 0.40 -5.44
CA VAL A 24 -12.99 0.24 -4.10
C VAL A 24 -11.56 0.76 -4.15
N GLU A 25 -11.22 1.65 -3.24
CA GLU A 25 -9.89 2.22 -3.11
C GLU A 25 -9.20 1.67 -1.86
N TYR A 26 -7.88 1.54 -1.97
CA TYR A 26 -7.01 1.15 -0.87
C TYR A 26 -5.91 2.19 -0.74
N THR A 27 -5.75 2.76 0.43
CA THR A 27 -4.73 3.78 0.72
C THR A 27 -3.82 3.32 1.86
N PRO A 28 -2.54 3.70 1.88
CA PRO A 28 -1.67 3.42 3.02
C PRO A 28 -2.22 4.09 4.28
N SER A 29 -2.35 3.33 5.36
CA SER A 29 -2.79 3.89 6.63
C SER A 29 -1.69 4.74 7.27
N LYS A 30 -2.03 5.53 8.29
CA LYS A 30 -1.04 6.24 9.12
C LYS A 30 0.00 5.33 9.76
N LYS A 31 -0.33 4.06 10.00
CA LYS A 31 0.60 3.04 10.50
C LYS A 31 1.60 2.62 9.41
N ALA A 32 1.21 2.67 8.15
CA ALA A 32 2.05 2.26 7.01
C ALA A 32 2.91 3.39 6.45
N GLU A 33 2.54 4.67 6.60
CA GLU A 33 3.34 5.82 6.13
C GLU A 33 4.84 5.75 6.54
N PRO A 34 5.20 5.38 7.78
CA PRO A 34 6.61 5.24 8.17
C PRO A 34 7.40 4.16 7.43
N LEU A 35 6.75 3.29 6.65
CA LEU A 35 7.42 2.28 5.81
C LEU A 35 7.92 2.87 4.49
N PHE A 36 7.45 4.04 4.05
CA PHE A 36 7.87 4.61 2.78
C PHE A 36 9.38 4.81 2.65
N PRO A 37 10.10 5.33 3.68
CA PRO A 37 11.56 5.41 3.62
C PRO A 37 12.23 4.04 3.47
N VAL A 38 11.68 2.99 4.11
CA VAL A 38 12.21 1.62 4.01
C VAL A 38 12.08 1.10 2.58
N PHE A 39 10.92 1.29 1.95
CA PHE A 39 10.73 0.92 0.55
C PHE A 39 11.60 1.75 -0.41
N ALA A 40 11.80 3.05 -0.11
CA ALA A 40 12.71 3.88 -0.89
C ALA A 40 14.15 3.38 -0.83
N HIS A 41 14.64 2.98 0.35
CA HIS A 41 15.96 2.37 0.49
C HIS A 41 16.07 1.05 -0.25
N LEU A 42 15.06 0.18 -0.16
CA LEU A 42 15.03 -1.08 -0.90
C LEU A 42 15.04 -0.84 -2.42
N HIS A 43 14.30 0.15 -2.88
CA HIS A 43 14.25 0.55 -4.29
C HIS A 43 15.59 1.12 -4.77
N HIS A 44 16.26 1.95 -3.98
CA HIS A 44 17.60 2.45 -4.29
C HIS A 44 18.61 1.31 -4.41
N TRP A 45 18.57 0.35 -3.48
CA TRP A 45 19.39 -0.85 -3.57
C TRP A 45 19.11 -1.65 -4.84
N ALA A 46 17.83 -1.86 -5.19
CA ALA A 46 17.49 -2.58 -6.41
C ALA A 46 18.02 -1.90 -7.68
N ILE A 47 17.94 -0.56 -7.75
CA ILE A 47 18.51 0.24 -8.85
C ILE A 47 20.04 0.09 -8.91
N GLU A 48 20.73 0.18 -7.76
CA GLU A 48 22.20 0.09 -7.70
C GLU A 48 22.73 -1.23 -8.27
N TYR A 49 21.96 -2.31 -8.13
CA TYR A 49 22.34 -3.65 -8.59
C TYR A 49 21.59 -4.11 -9.85
N GLU A 50 20.90 -3.20 -10.55
CA GLU A 50 20.15 -3.47 -11.79
C GLU A 50 19.16 -4.64 -11.69
N LEU A 51 18.42 -4.74 -10.57
CA LEU A 51 17.41 -5.76 -10.29
C LEU A 51 15.99 -5.41 -10.75
#